data_AF-A0A7X6P874-F1
#
_entry.id   AF-A0A7X6P874-F1
#
_cell.length_a   1.000
_cell.length_b   1.000
_cell.length_c   1.000
_cell.angle_alpha   90.00
_cell.angle_beta   90.00
_cell.angle_gamma   90.00
#
_symmetry.space_group_name_H-M   'P 1'
#
loop_
_entity.id
_entity.type
_entity.pdbx_description
1 polymer ?
#
loop_
_entity_poly.entity_id
_entity_poly.type
_entity_poly.pdbx_seq_one_letter_code
_entity_poly.pdbx_strand_id
1 'polypeptide(L)'
;MLYSCDQNKYQSWYNSLSLEERSWQKIIAKLWQIFQLYPEKELSDTDIFYLISLIPSLQKKQEKLIYDLCSKRNISYWVTRVSRAGDFLYLICPQLDSLKKNLEGKNGEQLYRYLTRVFQNIIIQCNNKIIKDLESAESKYDDNLMNSSCKEIYHPAKIKTMGEIILEEENRKGAEKLYIQIKQEWSLNKINLLCEYYDKVNGIKTERLKAESENNIYKLHQRLRNDFNELLTQYTKDEIRTFFKLYLPELCQETPPSPTYLYNKKTKAEELL
;
A
#
# COMPACT_ATOMS: atom_id res chain seq x y z
N MET A 1 11.40 13.50 -2.04
CA MET A 1 11.29 14.44 -3.18
C MET A 1 9.92 15.13 -3.10
N LEU A 2 9.81 16.46 -3.21
CA LEU A 2 8.52 17.17 -3.13
C LEU A 2 7.96 17.35 -4.55
N TYR A 3 7.05 16.47 -4.95
CA TYR A 3 6.36 16.58 -6.24
C TYR A 3 5.45 17.81 -6.30
N SER A 4 5.51 18.55 -7.40
CA SER A 4 4.69 19.77 -7.56
C SER A 4 3.25 19.39 -7.91
N CYS A 5 2.41 19.18 -6.90
CA CYS A 5 0.97 18.99 -7.05
C CYS A 5 0.21 20.33 -7.16
N ASP A 6 0.85 21.35 -7.72
CA ASP A 6 0.31 22.70 -7.85
C ASP A 6 -0.79 22.77 -8.91
N GLN A 7 -1.95 23.32 -8.55
CA GLN A 7 -3.11 23.38 -9.43
C GLN A 7 -2.88 24.29 -10.64
N ASN A 8 -2.16 25.40 -10.47
CA ASN A 8 -1.93 26.36 -11.56
C ASN A 8 -0.93 25.80 -12.57
N LYS A 9 0.13 25.15 -12.09
CA LYS A 9 1.11 24.43 -12.92
C LYS A 9 0.42 23.31 -13.69
N TYR A 10 -0.44 22.52 -13.02
CA TYR A 10 -1.25 21.51 -13.69
C TYR A 10 -2.15 22.10 -14.77
N GLN A 11 -2.89 23.18 -14.47
CA GLN A 11 -3.82 23.79 -15.42
C GLN A 11 -3.09 24.38 -16.63
N SER A 12 -1.94 25.02 -16.41
CA SER A 12 -1.06 25.52 -17.48
C SER A 12 -0.61 24.37 -18.39
N TRP A 13 -0.12 23.28 -17.80
CA TRP A 13 0.28 22.10 -18.55
C TRP A 13 -0.89 21.46 -19.32
N TYR A 14 -2.03 21.23 -18.66
CA TYR A 14 -3.23 20.67 -19.28
C TYR A 14 -3.71 21.53 -20.46
N ASN A 15 -3.65 22.87 -20.31
CA ASN A 15 -4.02 23.81 -21.37
C ASN A 15 -3.05 23.81 -22.55
N SER A 16 -1.78 23.42 -22.35
CA SER A 16 -0.79 23.30 -23.43
C SER A 16 -0.98 22.05 -24.31
N LEU A 17 -1.66 21.02 -23.79
CA LEU A 17 -1.96 19.81 -24.55
C LEU A 17 -3.04 20.06 -25.61
N SER A 18 -2.89 19.43 -26.78
CA SER A 18 -3.93 19.34 -27.80
C SER A 18 -5.15 18.52 -27.33
N LEU A 19 -6.28 18.65 -28.02
CA LEU A 19 -7.49 17.86 -27.73
C LEU A 19 -7.24 16.35 -27.81
N GLU A 20 -6.41 15.91 -28.76
CA GLU A 20 -6.05 14.50 -28.90
C GLU A 20 -5.20 14.03 -27.71
N GLU A 21 -4.24 14.83 -27.27
CA GLU A 21 -3.37 14.51 -26.12
C GLU A 21 -4.14 14.47 -24.79
N ARG A 22 -5.23 15.24 -24.68
CA ARG A 22 -6.15 15.20 -23.53
C ARG A 22 -7.10 14.01 -23.56
N SER A 23 -7.15 13.26 -24.66
CA SER A 23 -8.00 12.08 -24.73
C SER A 23 -7.56 11.06 -23.68
N TRP A 24 -8.55 10.45 -23.02
CA TRP A 24 -8.27 9.43 -22.00
C TRP A 24 -7.51 8.23 -22.61
N GLN A 25 -7.70 7.96 -23.91
CA GLN A 25 -6.91 7.03 -24.71
C GLN A 25 -5.40 7.31 -24.57
N LYS A 26 -4.98 8.53 -24.90
CA LYS A 26 -3.56 8.92 -24.89
C LYS A 26 -3.02 8.97 -23.48
N ILE A 27 -3.81 9.43 -22.52
CA ILE A 27 -3.44 9.43 -21.10
C ILE A 27 -3.17 8.00 -20.61
N ILE A 28 -4.04 7.02 -20.91
CA ILE A 28 -3.80 5.61 -20.57
C ILE A 28 -2.51 5.10 -21.21
N ALA A 29 -2.30 5.38 -22.51
CA ALA A 29 -1.10 4.92 -23.20
C ALA A 29 0.19 5.50 -22.59
N LYS A 30 0.18 6.79 -22.24
CA LYS A 30 1.30 7.45 -21.56
C LYS A 30 1.54 6.87 -20.16
N LEU A 31 0.48 6.68 -19.39
CA LEU A 31 0.57 6.06 -18.06
C LEU A 31 1.10 4.63 -18.13
N TRP A 32 0.70 3.87 -19.14
CA TRP A 32 1.26 2.54 -19.33
C TRP A 32 2.76 2.57 -19.62
N GLN A 33 3.23 3.49 -20.48
CA GLN A 33 4.67 3.68 -20.73
C GLN A 33 5.43 4.04 -19.44
N ILE A 34 4.85 4.90 -18.60
CA ILE A 34 5.40 5.26 -17.30
C ILE A 34 5.50 4.01 -16.41
N PHE A 35 4.43 3.23 -16.32
CA PHE A 35 4.37 2.03 -15.49
C PHE A 35 5.25 0.88 -15.98
N GLN A 36 5.68 0.87 -17.24
CA GLN A 36 6.71 -0.10 -17.69
C GLN A 36 8.03 0.10 -16.96
N LEU A 37 8.39 1.34 -16.66
CA LEU A 37 9.67 1.73 -16.07
C LEU A 37 9.59 1.96 -14.56
N TYR A 38 8.38 1.97 -14.00
CA TYR A 38 8.16 2.10 -12.58
C TYR A 38 8.15 0.69 -11.93
N PRO A 39 8.76 0.51 -10.75
CA PRO A 39 9.33 1.54 -9.86
C PRO A 39 10.82 1.84 -10.04
N GLU A 40 11.49 1.24 -11.03
CA GLU A 40 12.94 1.40 -11.24
C GLU A 40 13.32 2.85 -11.58
N LYS A 41 12.41 3.57 -12.22
CA LYS A 41 12.49 5.00 -12.50
C LYS A 41 11.48 5.77 -11.65
N GLU A 42 11.97 6.78 -10.93
CA GLU A 42 11.12 7.70 -10.18
C GLU A 42 10.17 8.47 -11.11
N LEU A 43 8.96 8.76 -10.61
CA LEU A 43 7.98 9.55 -11.33
C LEU A 43 8.44 11.00 -11.44
N SER A 44 8.36 11.58 -12.62
CA SER A 44 8.53 13.02 -12.82
C SER A 44 7.25 13.79 -12.51
N ASP A 45 7.34 15.12 -12.37
CA ASP A 45 6.16 16.00 -12.26
C ASP A 45 5.16 15.78 -13.41
N THR A 46 5.66 15.56 -14.63
CA THR A 46 4.82 15.28 -15.80
C THR A 46 4.09 13.95 -15.68
N ASP A 47 4.74 12.91 -15.16
CA ASP A 47 4.12 11.60 -14.96
C ASP A 47 2.97 11.70 -13.95
N ILE A 48 3.17 12.49 -12.89
CA ILE A 48 2.15 12.79 -11.89
C ILE A 48 0.98 13.58 -12.50
N PHE A 49 1.24 14.51 -13.42
CA PHE A 49 0.16 15.21 -14.12
C PHE A 49 -0.67 14.30 -15.03
N TYR A 50 -0.07 13.28 -15.66
CA TYR A 50 -0.85 12.26 -16.36
C TYR A 50 -1.70 11.43 -15.39
N LEU A 51 -1.18 11.07 -14.21
CA LEU A 51 -1.94 10.35 -13.18
C LEU A 51 -3.17 11.15 -12.73
N ILE A 52 -2.96 12.43 -12.38
CA ILE A 52 -4.04 13.35 -11.98
C ILE A 52 -5.05 13.54 -13.12
N SER A 53 -4.59 13.57 -14.38
CA SER A 53 -5.45 13.71 -15.56
C SER A 53 -6.36 12.51 -15.80
N LEU A 54 -5.92 11.30 -15.42
CA LEU A 54 -6.72 10.09 -15.59
C LEU A 54 -7.95 10.06 -14.66
N ILE A 55 -7.81 10.53 -13.41
CA ILE A 55 -8.84 10.35 -12.35
C ILE A 55 -10.27 10.72 -12.79
N PRO A 56 -10.55 11.92 -13.31
CA PRO A 56 -11.92 12.28 -13.70
C PRO A 56 -12.39 11.64 -15.01
N SER A 57 -11.50 10.99 -15.75
CA SER A 57 -11.74 10.63 -17.15
C SER A 57 -12.58 9.36 -17.32
N LEU A 58 -12.48 8.41 -16.38
CA LEU A 58 -13.09 7.07 -16.51
C LEU A 58 -14.37 6.86 -15.69
N GLN A 59 -14.71 7.78 -14.75
CA GLN A 59 -15.86 7.64 -13.84
C GLN A 59 -16.62 8.96 -13.61
N LYS A 60 -17.18 9.53 -14.68
CA LYS A 60 -17.86 10.84 -14.66
C LYS A 60 -18.99 10.96 -13.63
N LYS A 61 -19.74 9.89 -13.36
CA LYS A 61 -20.84 9.92 -12.38
C LYS A 61 -20.33 10.07 -10.94
N GLN A 62 -19.33 9.26 -10.54
CA GLN A 62 -18.69 9.40 -9.24
C GLN A 62 -17.95 10.73 -9.12
N GLU A 63 -17.34 11.21 -10.22
CA GLU A 63 -16.65 12.49 -10.21
C GLU A 63 -17.59 13.67 -9.91
N LYS A 64 -18.78 13.67 -10.53
CA LYS A 64 -19.80 14.67 -10.23
C LYS A 64 -20.21 14.63 -8.76
N LEU A 65 -20.47 13.43 -8.22
CA LEU A 65 -20.82 13.26 -6.80
C LEU A 65 -19.71 13.79 -5.88
N ILE A 66 -18.45 13.49 -6.16
CA ILE A 66 -17.31 13.96 -5.37
C ILE A 66 -17.20 15.48 -5.43
N TYR A 67 -17.38 16.08 -6.60
CA TYR A 67 -17.40 17.53 -6.75
C TYR A 67 -18.51 18.18 -5.91
N ASP A 68 -19.73 17.63 -5.96
CA ASP A 68 -20.87 18.11 -5.19
C ASP A 68 -20.63 17.98 -3.68
N LEU A 69 -20.06 16.85 -3.22
CA LEU A 69 -19.67 16.63 -1.82
C LEU A 69 -18.58 17.60 -1.36
N CYS A 70 -17.55 17.83 -2.20
CA CYS A 70 -16.49 18.79 -1.91
C CYS A 70 -17.05 20.21 -1.72
N SER A 71 -17.95 20.63 -2.61
CA SER A 71 -18.61 21.93 -2.53
C SER A 71 -19.43 22.07 -1.24
N LYS A 72 -20.25 21.06 -0.89
CA LYS A 72 -21.02 21.04 0.36
C LYS A 72 -20.16 21.15 1.62
N ARG A 73 -18.94 20.61 1.59
CA ARG A 73 -18.03 20.52 2.75
C ARG A 73 -16.95 21.60 2.75
N ASN A 74 -16.96 22.53 1.80
CA ASN A 74 -15.90 23.52 1.60
C ASN A 74 -14.49 22.90 1.53
N ILE A 75 -14.38 21.74 0.88
CA ILE A 75 -13.12 21.04 0.64
C ILE A 75 -12.69 21.30 -0.80
N SER A 76 -11.40 21.57 -1.00
CA SER A 76 -10.85 21.74 -2.35
C SER A 76 -10.97 20.45 -3.15
N TYR A 77 -11.74 20.51 -4.23
CA TYR A 77 -11.85 19.41 -5.19
C TYR A 77 -10.49 18.99 -5.75
N TRP A 78 -9.58 19.96 -5.98
CA TRP A 78 -8.22 19.68 -6.45
C TRP A 78 -7.47 18.77 -5.48
N VAL A 79 -7.56 19.03 -4.17
CA VAL A 79 -6.91 18.22 -3.13
C VAL A 79 -7.42 16.78 -3.17
N THR A 80 -8.73 16.57 -3.34
CA THR A 80 -9.29 15.21 -3.47
C THR A 80 -8.81 14.49 -4.73
N ARG A 81 -8.61 15.24 -5.83
CA ARG A 81 -8.18 14.67 -7.11
C ARG A 81 -6.72 14.22 -7.04
N VAL A 82 -5.85 15.04 -6.46
CA VAL A 82 -4.44 14.71 -6.21
C VAL A 82 -4.33 13.51 -5.26
N SER A 83 -5.11 13.50 -4.18
CA SER A 83 -5.15 12.38 -3.24
C SER A 83 -5.55 11.06 -3.91
N ARG A 84 -6.62 11.08 -4.72
CA ARG A 84 -7.06 9.92 -5.49
C ARG A 84 -6.04 9.45 -6.53
N ALA A 85 -5.23 10.34 -7.10
CA ALA A 85 -4.11 9.97 -7.97
C ALA A 85 -3.02 9.20 -7.19
N GLY A 86 -2.79 9.57 -5.93
CA GLY A 86 -1.92 8.82 -5.02
C GLY A 86 -2.49 7.46 -4.70
N ASP A 87 -3.77 7.39 -4.33
CA ASP A 87 -4.45 6.12 -4.06
C ASP A 87 -4.44 5.20 -5.29
N PHE A 88 -4.60 5.77 -6.49
CA PHE A 88 -4.49 5.02 -7.73
C PHE A 88 -3.11 4.37 -7.87
N LEU A 89 -2.05 5.15 -7.64
CA LEU A 89 -0.68 4.65 -7.68
C LEU A 89 -0.47 3.55 -6.62
N TYR A 90 -0.89 3.78 -5.38
CA TYR A 90 -0.80 2.80 -4.29
C TYR A 90 -1.46 1.45 -4.63
N LEU A 91 -2.59 1.50 -5.33
CA LEU A 91 -3.36 0.32 -5.73
C LEU A 91 -2.84 -0.35 -6.99
N ILE A 92 -2.30 0.40 -7.97
CA ILE A 92 -1.77 -0.20 -9.20
C ILE A 92 -0.40 -0.84 -8.99
N CYS A 93 0.44 -0.29 -8.11
CA CYS A 93 1.82 -0.74 -7.88
C CYS A 93 1.99 -2.25 -7.64
N PRO A 94 1.25 -2.92 -6.73
CA PRO A 94 1.39 -4.36 -6.48
C PRO A 94 1.03 -5.21 -7.70
N GLN A 95 0.21 -4.66 -8.59
CA GLN A 95 -0.32 -5.38 -9.74
C GLN A 95 0.59 -5.23 -10.96
N LEU A 96 1.56 -4.31 -10.94
CA LEU A 96 2.34 -3.94 -12.12
C LEU A 96 3.08 -5.13 -12.75
N ASP A 97 3.75 -5.96 -11.97
CA ASP A 97 4.53 -7.09 -12.51
C ASP A 97 3.62 -8.13 -13.16
N SER A 98 2.50 -8.45 -12.49
CA SER A 98 1.47 -9.33 -13.06
C SER A 98 0.88 -8.75 -14.34
N LEU A 99 0.60 -7.44 -14.36
CA LEU A 99 0.08 -6.74 -15.52
C LEU A 99 1.08 -6.75 -16.68
N LYS A 100 2.36 -6.45 -16.43
CA LYS A 100 3.44 -6.48 -17.42
C LYS A 100 3.50 -7.85 -18.09
N LYS A 101 3.55 -8.92 -17.27
CA LYS A 101 3.57 -10.30 -17.75
C LYS A 101 2.30 -10.70 -18.52
N ASN A 102 1.13 -10.35 -18.01
CA ASN A 102 -0.15 -10.69 -18.63
C ASN A 102 -0.41 -9.96 -19.95
N LEU A 103 0.23 -8.80 -20.15
CA LEU A 103 0.06 -7.98 -21.34
C LEU A 103 1.18 -8.14 -22.37
N GLU A 104 2.20 -8.95 -22.05
CA GLU A 104 3.29 -9.28 -22.97
C GLU A 104 2.75 -9.93 -24.26
N GLY A 105 3.20 -9.45 -25.42
CA GLY A 105 2.80 -9.97 -26.73
C GLY A 105 1.36 -9.66 -27.16
N LYS A 106 0.55 -8.96 -26.36
CA LYS A 106 -0.80 -8.53 -26.79
C LYS A 106 -0.73 -7.39 -27.80
N ASN A 107 -1.64 -7.40 -28.77
CA ASN A 107 -1.77 -6.30 -29.71
C ASN A 107 -2.33 -5.02 -29.03
N GLY A 108 -2.14 -3.87 -29.67
CA GLY A 108 -2.46 -2.56 -29.08
C GLY A 108 -3.92 -2.40 -28.65
N GLU A 109 -4.86 -3.00 -29.38
CA GLU A 109 -6.29 -2.92 -29.05
C GLU A 109 -6.66 -3.77 -27.82
N GLN A 110 -6.16 -5.00 -27.74
CA GLN A 110 -6.39 -5.89 -26.60
C GLN A 110 -5.77 -5.32 -25.32
N LEU A 111 -4.55 -4.80 -25.42
CA LEU A 111 -3.86 -4.13 -24.32
C LEU A 111 -4.67 -2.94 -23.82
N TYR A 112 -5.15 -2.10 -24.75
CA TYR A 112 -5.91 -0.91 -24.42
C TYR A 112 -7.25 -1.21 -23.72
N ARG A 113 -8.04 -2.16 -24.25
CA ARG A 113 -9.31 -2.57 -23.62
C ARG A 113 -9.09 -3.10 -22.20
N TYR A 114 -8.06 -3.91 -22.02
CA TYR A 114 -7.72 -4.48 -20.72
C TYR A 114 -7.29 -3.41 -19.72
N LEU A 115 -6.34 -2.55 -20.09
CA LEU A 115 -5.88 -1.45 -19.22
C LEU A 115 -7.00 -0.51 -18.84
N THR A 116 -7.89 -0.18 -19.78
CA THR A 116 -9.07 0.65 -19.50
C THR A 116 -9.91 0.05 -18.38
N ARG A 117 -10.18 -1.27 -18.44
CA ARG A 117 -10.95 -1.98 -17.41
C ARG A 117 -10.26 -1.95 -16.05
N VAL A 118 -8.95 -2.25 -16.02
CA VAL A 118 -8.15 -2.26 -14.78
C VAL A 118 -8.13 -0.87 -14.16
N PHE A 119 -7.79 0.16 -14.94
CA PHE A 119 -7.70 1.53 -14.44
C PHE A 119 -9.05 2.04 -13.97
N GLN A 120 -10.12 1.74 -14.70
CA GLN A 120 -11.48 2.09 -14.31
C GLN A 120 -11.86 1.45 -12.96
N ASN A 121 -11.53 0.18 -12.74
CA ASN A 121 -11.80 -0.52 -11.48
C ASN A 121 -11.04 0.08 -10.31
N ILE A 122 -9.78 0.45 -10.51
CA ILE A 122 -8.97 1.11 -9.47
C ILE A 122 -9.54 2.50 -9.16
N ILE A 123 -9.90 3.29 -10.17
CA ILE A 123 -10.53 4.61 -9.97
C ILE A 123 -11.85 4.48 -9.19
N ILE A 124 -12.67 3.46 -9.45
CA ILE A 124 -13.87 3.20 -8.66
C ILE A 124 -13.51 3.02 -7.18
N GLN A 125 -12.46 2.26 -6.87
CA GLN A 125 -12.01 2.05 -5.49
C GLN A 125 -11.51 3.35 -4.85
N CYS A 126 -10.67 4.14 -5.54
CA CYS A 126 -10.22 5.45 -5.06
C CYS A 126 -11.40 6.39 -4.80
N ASN A 127 -12.36 6.42 -5.72
CA ASN A 127 -13.56 7.24 -5.59
C ASN A 127 -14.43 6.82 -4.42
N ASN A 128 -14.65 5.51 -4.22
CA ASN A 128 -15.44 5.01 -3.08
C ASN A 128 -14.79 5.36 -1.74
N LYS A 129 -13.46 5.30 -1.65
CA LYS A 129 -12.71 5.70 -0.46
C LYS A 129 -12.94 7.19 -0.15
N ILE A 130 -12.74 8.09 -1.13
CA ILE A 130 -12.93 9.52 -0.88
C ILE A 130 -14.39 9.89 -0.61
N ILE A 131 -15.35 9.21 -1.27
CA ILE A 131 -16.79 9.41 -1.01
C ILE A 131 -17.08 9.06 0.45
N LYS A 132 -16.61 7.89 0.92
CA LYS A 132 -16.77 7.48 2.31
C LYS A 132 -16.15 8.48 3.28
N ASP A 133 -14.97 9.01 2.97
CA ASP A 133 -14.30 10.02 3.81
C ASP A 133 -15.12 11.33 3.86
N LEU A 134 -15.62 11.79 2.71
CA LEU A 134 -16.44 13.00 2.59
C LEU A 134 -17.84 12.85 3.23
N GLU A 135 -18.41 11.64 3.24
CA GLU A 135 -19.69 11.32 3.88
C GLU A 135 -19.54 11.07 5.38
N SER A 136 -18.49 10.35 5.81
CA SER A 136 -18.25 10.03 7.23
C SER A 136 -18.02 11.28 8.10
N ALA A 137 -17.59 12.37 7.47
CA ALA A 137 -17.56 13.72 8.01
C ALA A 137 -18.92 14.21 8.60
N GLU A 138 -20.03 13.50 8.36
CA GLU A 138 -21.35 13.79 8.97
C GLU A 138 -21.59 13.07 10.31
N SER A 139 -20.79 12.06 10.68
CA SER A 139 -21.21 11.03 11.65
C SER A 139 -20.55 11.06 13.04
N LYS A 140 -20.18 12.23 13.57
CA LYS A 140 -19.85 12.41 15.00
C LYS A 140 -20.22 13.80 15.53
N TYR A 141 -21.51 14.11 15.60
CA TYR A 141 -21.98 14.94 16.71
C TYR A 141 -22.20 13.99 17.88
N ASP A 142 -21.30 14.04 18.86
CA ASP A 142 -21.55 13.43 20.16
C ASP A 142 -22.48 14.38 20.91
N ASP A 143 -23.74 13.99 21.13
CA ASP A 143 -24.74 14.81 21.86
C ASP A 143 -24.30 15.17 23.29
N ASN A 144 -23.19 14.60 23.79
CA ASN A 144 -22.57 14.99 25.05
C ASN A 144 -21.81 16.34 25.02
N LEU A 145 -21.71 17.01 23.86
CA LEU A 145 -20.92 18.25 23.68
C LEU A 145 -21.55 19.53 24.25
N MET A 146 -22.69 19.47 24.95
CA MET A 146 -23.24 20.63 25.67
C MET A 146 -22.48 20.95 26.98
N ASN A 147 -21.50 20.13 27.39
CA ASN A 147 -20.80 20.28 28.69
C ASN A 147 -19.28 20.48 28.62
N SER A 148 -18.66 20.68 27.46
CA SER A 148 -17.20 20.92 27.38
C SER A 148 -16.88 22.25 26.70
N SER A 149 -16.31 23.17 27.47
CA SER A 149 -15.83 24.49 27.05
C SER A 149 -14.54 24.42 26.21
N CYS A 150 -14.59 23.70 25.10
CA CYS A 150 -13.63 23.84 24.02
C CYS A 150 -14.36 23.47 22.73
N LYS A 151 -14.68 24.48 21.92
CA LYS A 151 -15.06 24.27 20.53
C LYS A 151 -13.83 23.68 19.83
N GLU A 152 -13.70 22.36 19.80
CA GLU A 152 -12.82 21.72 18.84
C GLU A 152 -13.33 22.14 17.46
N ILE A 153 -12.56 23.03 16.82
CA ILE A 153 -12.77 23.40 15.43
C ILE A 153 -12.63 22.09 14.65
N TYR A 154 -13.74 21.60 14.13
CA TYR A 154 -13.80 20.43 13.26
C TYR A 154 -12.72 20.55 12.17
N HIS A 155 -11.71 19.71 12.22
CA HIS A 155 -10.74 19.56 11.15
C HIS A 155 -11.34 18.59 10.12
N PRO A 156 -11.50 18.98 8.83
CA PRO A 156 -11.94 18.04 7.81
C PRO A 156 -11.05 16.80 7.85
N ALA A 157 -11.66 15.62 7.64
CA ALA A 157 -10.93 14.36 7.53
C ALA A 157 -9.63 14.60 6.75
N LYS A 158 -8.47 14.38 7.39
CA LYS A 158 -7.18 14.74 6.80
C LYS A 158 -6.98 13.92 5.52
N ILE A 159 -7.26 14.54 4.37
CA ILE A 159 -7.05 13.93 3.06
C ILE A 159 -5.54 13.78 2.89
N LYS A 160 -5.08 12.55 2.68
CA LYS A 160 -3.66 12.28 2.45
C LYS A 160 -3.20 12.93 1.14
N THR A 161 -2.04 13.56 1.20
CA THR A 161 -1.38 14.13 0.02
C THR A 161 -0.79 13.02 -0.85
N MET A 162 -0.56 13.32 -2.14
CA MET A 162 0.16 12.40 -3.05
C MET A 162 1.50 11.97 -2.46
N GLY A 163 2.25 12.92 -1.86
CA GLY A 163 3.55 12.63 -1.25
C GLY A 163 3.44 11.67 -0.06
N GLU A 164 2.44 11.85 0.82
CA GLU A 164 2.18 10.91 1.91
C GLU A 164 1.85 9.50 1.38
N ILE A 165 1.09 9.40 0.29
CA ILE A 165 0.71 8.10 -0.29
C ILE A 165 1.88 7.44 -1.03
N ILE A 166 2.72 8.21 -1.74
CA ILE A 166 3.95 7.70 -2.35
C ILE A 166 4.91 7.19 -1.27
N LEU A 167 5.05 7.91 -0.16
CA LEU A 167 5.87 7.45 0.96
C LEU A 167 5.32 6.16 1.57
N GLU A 168 3.99 6.03 1.69
CA GLU A 168 3.36 4.76 2.10
C GLU A 168 3.66 3.61 1.13
N GLU A 169 3.73 3.90 -0.17
CA GLU A 169 4.14 2.92 -1.19
C GLU A 169 5.60 2.50 -1.05
N GLU A 170 6.51 3.46 -0.89
CA GLU A 170 7.94 3.21 -0.68
C GLU A 170 8.16 2.35 0.57
N ASN A 171 7.47 2.71 1.67
CA ASN A 171 7.50 1.94 2.91
C ASN A 171 6.99 0.51 2.73
N ARG A 172 5.95 0.30 1.91
CA ARG A 172 5.43 -1.04 1.59
C ARG A 172 6.45 -1.86 0.81
N LYS A 173 7.14 -1.27 -0.17
CA LYS A 173 8.19 -1.98 -0.93
C LYS A 173 9.38 -2.37 -0.07
N GLY A 174 9.82 -1.48 0.83
CA GLY A 174 10.87 -1.84 1.79
C GLY A 174 10.44 -2.95 2.73
N ALA A 175 9.19 -2.91 3.21
CA ALA A 175 8.62 -3.98 4.01
C ALA A 175 8.52 -5.33 3.27
N GLU A 176 8.18 -5.30 1.98
CA GLU A 176 8.15 -6.49 1.12
C GLU A 176 9.54 -7.07 0.91
N LYS A 177 10.56 -6.23 0.68
CA LYS A 177 11.97 -6.66 0.61
C LYS A 177 12.39 -7.37 1.89
N LEU A 178 12.07 -6.79 3.06
CA LEU A 178 12.35 -7.42 4.35
C LEU A 178 11.65 -8.78 4.49
N TYR A 179 10.38 -8.88 4.08
CA TYR A 179 9.63 -10.12 4.09
C TYR A 179 10.26 -11.20 3.19
N ILE A 180 10.63 -10.86 1.96
CA ILE A 180 11.29 -11.77 1.02
C ILE A 180 12.65 -12.21 1.59
N GLN A 181 13.44 -11.28 2.13
CA GLN A 181 14.75 -11.58 2.70
C GLN A 181 14.63 -12.58 3.86
N ILE A 182 13.68 -12.38 4.78
CA ILE A 182 13.42 -13.33 5.86
C ILE A 182 13.00 -14.69 5.29
N LYS A 183 12.06 -14.72 4.34
CA LYS A 183 11.53 -15.96 3.77
C LYS A 183 12.60 -16.79 3.05
N GLN A 184 13.57 -16.15 2.40
CA GLN A 184 14.62 -16.80 1.63
C GLN A 184 15.85 -17.16 2.47
N GLU A 185 16.28 -16.27 3.36
CA GLU A 185 17.55 -16.42 4.07
C GLU A 185 17.41 -17.12 5.42
N TRP A 186 16.24 -17.05 6.05
CA TRP A 186 16.06 -17.62 7.38
C TRP A 186 15.60 -19.07 7.33
N SER A 187 16.19 -19.91 8.18
CA SER A 187 15.72 -21.27 8.37
C SER A 187 14.30 -21.31 8.94
N LEU A 188 13.53 -22.35 8.60
CA LEU A 188 12.17 -22.56 9.11
C LEU A 188 12.08 -22.49 10.65
N ASN A 189 13.11 -22.97 11.36
CA ASN A 189 13.16 -22.93 12.82
C ASN A 189 13.28 -21.48 13.34
N LYS A 190 14.07 -20.64 12.66
CA LYS A 190 14.24 -19.22 12.99
C LYS A 190 12.97 -18.43 12.70
N ILE A 191 12.28 -18.72 11.59
CA ILE A 191 10.97 -18.14 11.29
C ILE A 191 9.92 -18.60 12.31
N ASN A 192 9.90 -19.88 12.69
CA ASN A 192 9.02 -20.40 13.75
C ASN A 192 9.22 -19.68 15.08
N LEU A 193 10.47 -19.37 15.44
CA LEU A 193 10.79 -18.61 16.65
C LEU A 193 10.30 -17.16 16.57
N LEU A 194 10.45 -16.50 15.41
CA LEU A 194 9.88 -15.16 15.18
C LEU A 194 8.35 -15.17 15.30
N CYS A 195 7.70 -16.21 14.78
CA CYS A 195 6.26 -16.34 14.85
C CYS A 195 5.74 -16.71 16.23
N GLU A 196 6.46 -17.53 17.01
CA GLU A 196 6.11 -17.75 18.41
C GLU A 196 6.19 -16.44 19.21
N TYR A 197 7.19 -15.60 18.95
CA TYR A 197 7.28 -14.27 19.56
C TYR A 197 6.07 -13.40 19.20
N TYR A 198 5.72 -13.36 17.91
CA TYR A 198 4.54 -12.64 17.43
C TYR A 198 3.25 -13.14 18.09
N ASP A 199 3.01 -14.46 18.10
CA ASP A 199 1.83 -15.07 18.66
C ASP A 199 1.69 -14.70 20.15
N LYS A 200 2.79 -14.83 20.91
CA LYS A 200 2.84 -14.52 22.34
C LYS A 200 2.54 -13.05 22.64
N VAL A 201 3.14 -12.12 21.89
CA VAL A 201 2.90 -10.68 22.06
C VAL A 201 1.44 -10.31 21.77
N ASN A 202 0.80 -11.02 20.83
CA ASN A 202 -0.59 -10.78 20.44
C ASN A 202 -1.61 -11.65 21.22
N GLY A 203 -1.17 -12.45 22.18
CA GLY A 203 -2.05 -13.34 22.96
C GLY A 203 -2.67 -14.49 22.15
N ILE A 204 -2.07 -14.83 21.00
CA ILE A 204 -2.51 -15.93 20.15
C ILE A 204 -1.97 -17.25 20.74
N LYS A 205 -2.85 -18.26 20.86
CA LYS A 205 -2.43 -19.61 21.25
C LYS A 205 -1.56 -20.20 20.14
N THR A 206 -0.36 -20.64 20.49
CA THR A 206 0.62 -21.15 19.52
C THR A 206 1.07 -22.56 19.89
N GLU A 207 1.11 -23.43 18.89
CA GLU A 207 1.68 -24.78 19.00
C GLU A 207 3.21 -24.76 18.76
N ARG A 208 3.76 -23.57 18.43
CA ARG A 208 5.19 -23.39 18.18
C ARG A 208 5.97 -23.47 19.49
N LEU A 209 7.08 -24.20 19.45
CA LEU A 209 7.99 -24.38 20.59
C LEU A 209 7.34 -24.96 21.86
N LYS A 210 6.15 -25.57 21.77
CA LYS A 210 5.43 -26.13 22.92
C LYS A 210 6.19 -27.22 23.69
N ALA A 211 7.17 -27.86 23.05
CA ALA A 211 8.03 -28.88 23.65
C ALA A 211 9.37 -28.31 24.17
N GLU A 212 9.61 -27.00 24.04
CA GLU A 212 10.80 -26.34 24.55
C GLU A 212 10.59 -25.83 25.99
N SER A 213 11.65 -25.87 26.80
CA SER A 213 11.62 -25.24 28.13
C SER A 213 11.61 -23.71 28.01
N GLU A 214 10.95 -23.03 28.95
CA GLU A 214 10.89 -21.55 28.98
C GLU A 214 12.28 -20.90 28.98
N ASN A 215 13.23 -21.46 29.73
CA ASN A 215 14.61 -20.99 29.76
C ASN A 215 15.31 -21.10 28.40
N ASN A 216 15.02 -22.16 27.64
CA ASN A 216 15.56 -22.31 26.30
C ASN A 216 14.91 -21.32 25.32
N ILE A 217 13.58 -21.18 25.36
CA ILE A 217 12.83 -20.20 24.56
C ILE A 217 13.39 -18.78 24.79
N TYR A 218 13.65 -18.41 26.06
CA TYR A 218 14.24 -17.11 26.38
C TYR A 218 15.60 -16.89 25.70
N LYS A 219 16.51 -17.87 25.77
CA LYS A 219 17.83 -17.80 25.13
C LYS A 219 17.72 -17.76 23.61
N LEU A 220 16.80 -18.52 23.03
CA LEU A 220 16.52 -18.51 21.60
C LEU A 220 16.04 -17.12 21.16
N HIS A 221 15.07 -16.53 21.85
CA HIS A 221 14.60 -15.17 21.58
C HIS A 221 15.69 -14.11 21.72
N GLN A 222 16.60 -14.27 22.68
CA GLN A 222 17.72 -13.35 22.83
C GLN A 222 18.62 -13.37 21.59
N ARG A 223 18.92 -14.55 21.05
CA ARG A 223 19.69 -14.68 19.80
C ARG A 223 18.91 -14.14 18.59
N LEU A 224 17.63 -14.50 18.49
CA LEU A 224 16.75 -13.98 17.44
C LEU A 224 16.73 -12.45 17.42
N ARG A 225 16.59 -11.81 18.59
CA ARG A 225 16.58 -10.34 18.68
C ARG A 225 17.86 -9.73 18.15
N ASN A 226 19.02 -10.32 18.45
CA ASN A 226 20.30 -9.80 17.94
C ASN A 226 20.35 -9.87 16.41
N ASP A 227 20.10 -11.05 15.85
CA ASP A 227 20.10 -11.26 14.40
C ASP A 227 19.06 -10.39 13.70
N PHE A 228 17.87 -10.25 14.31
CA PHE A 228 16.80 -9.47 13.72
C PHE A 228 17.11 -7.98 13.79
N ASN A 229 17.60 -7.47 14.92
CA ASN A 229 17.99 -6.06 15.04
C ASN A 229 19.11 -5.70 14.06
N GLU A 230 20.07 -6.59 13.83
CA GLU A 230 21.10 -6.40 12.81
C GLU A 230 20.47 -6.27 11.41
N LEU A 231 19.57 -7.18 11.04
CA LEU A 231 18.83 -7.11 9.78
C LEU A 231 18.02 -5.80 9.66
N LEU A 232 17.32 -5.40 10.72
CA LEU A 232 16.48 -4.20 10.75
C LEU A 232 17.28 -2.90 10.54
N THR A 233 18.60 -2.89 10.78
CA THR A 233 19.43 -1.70 10.52
C THR A 233 19.50 -1.30 9.04
N GLN A 234 19.15 -2.22 8.14
CA GLN A 234 19.14 -1.99 6.69
C GLN A 234 17.85 -1.31 6.22
N TYR A 235 16.86 -1.15 7.10
CA TYR A 235 15.53 -0.65 6.80
C TYR A 235 15.18 0.57 7.65
N THR A 236 14.35 1.45 7.10
CA THR A 236 13.81 2.60 7.82
C THR A 236 12.75 2.18 8.83
N LYS A 237 12.52 3.03 9.85
CA LYS A 237 11.54 2.77 10.91
C LYS A 237 10.12 2.52 10.35
N ASP A 238 9.75 3.21 9.28
CA ASP A 238 8.39 3.12 8.72
C ASP A 238 8.22 1.90 7.80
N GLU A 239 9.26 1.48 7.07
CA GLU A 239 9.29 0.16 6.41
C GLU A 239 9.14 -0.96 7.43
N ILE A 240 9.87 -0.89 8.55
CA ILE A 240 9.80 -1.91 9.62
C ILE A 240 8.40 -1.98 10.21
N ARG A 241 7.80 -0.84 10.56
CA ARG A 241 6.41 -0.78 11.06
C ARG A 241 5.42 -1.38 10.05
N THR A 242 5.63 -1.10 8.76
CA THR A 242 4.80 -1.62 7.68
C THR A 242 4.94 -3.14 7.56
N PHE A 243 6.16 -3.68 7.70
CA PHE A 243 6.42 -5.12 7.76
C PHE A 243 5.65 -5.79 8.90
N PHE A 244 5.77 -5.27 10.13
CA PHE A 244 5.06 -5.83 11.28
C PHE A 244 3.53 -5.82 11.12
N LYS A 245 3.00 -4.80 10.45
CA LYS A 245 1.56 -4.63 10.26
C LYS A 245 0.99 -5.53 9.16
N LEU A 246 1.69 -5.66 8.04
CA LEU A 246 1.16 -6.31 6.83
C LEU A 246 1.73 -7.71 6.62
N TYR A 247 3.05 -7.86 6.73
CA TYR A 247 3.76 -9.06 6.26
C TYR A 247 4.10 -10.06 7.37
N LEU A 248 4.32 -9.62 8.61
CA LEU A 248 4.56 -10.55 9.71
C LEU A 248 3.34 -11.47 10.00
N PRO A 249 2.09 -10.96 10.01
CA PRO A 249 0.91 -11.83 10.17
C PRO A 249 0.84 -12.87 9.05
N GLU A 250 1.05 -12.46 7.79
CA GLU A 250 1.08 -13.34 6.62
C GLU A 250 2.20 -14.40 6.75
N LEU A 251 3.42 -13.99 7.08
CA LEU A 251 4.56 -14.89 7.29
C LEU A 251 4.22 -15.99 8.31
N CYS A 252 3.57 -15.62 9.41
CA CYS A 252 3.23 -16.56 10.48
C CYS A 252 2.03 -17.46 10.16
N GLN A 253 1.11 -17.00 9.32
CA GLN A 253 0.04 -17.85 8.78
C GLN A 253 0.59 -18.89 7.79
N GLU A 254 1.53 -18.49 6.93
CA GLU A 254 2.12 -19.38 5.93
C GLU A 254 3.15 -20.36 6.49
N THR A 255 3.76 -20.04 7.64
CA THR A 255 4.81 -20.88 8.23
C THR A 255 4.20 -22.04 9.03
N PRO A 256 4.46 -23.31 8.71
CA PRO A 256 3.96 -24.44 9.49
C PRO A 256 4.46 -24.40 10.96
N PRO A 257 3.61 -24.64 11.96
CA PRO A 257 4.01 -24.67 13.37
C PRO A 257 4.92 -25.85 13.68
N SER A 258 6.05 -25.55 14.32
CA SER A 258 7.01 -26.53 14.81
C SER A 258 6.99 -26.60 16.34
N PRO A 259 6.72 -27.77 16.96
CA PRO A 259 6.62 -27.88 18.41
C PRO A 259 7.96 -27.75 19.14
N THR A 260 9.08 -27.82 18.43
CA THR A 260 10.45 -27.66 18.96
C THR A 260 11.29 -26.84 17.99
N TYR A 261 12.33 -26.19 18.49
CA TYR A 261 13.28 -25.47 17.66
C TYR A 261 14.17 -26.39 16.80
N LEU A 262 14.21 -27.70 17.11
CA LEU A 262 15.10 -28.68 16.47
C LEU A 262 14.40 -29.64 15.49
N TYR A 263 13.11 -29.41 15.19
CA TYR A 263 12.23 -30.38 14.53
C TYR A 263 12.78 -30.94 13.20
N ASN A 264 13.54 -30.15 12.45
CA ASN A 264 14.09 -30.55 11.14
C ASN A 264 15.31 -31.50 11.16
N LYS A 265 15.80 -31.95 12.34
CA LYS A 265 16.88 -32.97 12.40
C LYS A 265 16.37 -34.42 12.38
N LYS A 266 15.12 -34.67 12.78
CA LYS A 266 14.59 -36.05 12.90
C LYS A 266 13.88 -36.53 11.63
N THR A 267 13.13 -35.67 10.94
CA THR A 267 12.37 -36.06 9.75
C THR A 267 13.24 -36.49 8.56
N LYS A 268 14.44 -35.91 8.38
CA LYS A 268 15.39 -36.41 7.36
C LYS A 268 16.05 -37.76 7.69
N ALA A 269 16.05 -38.17 8.96
CA ALA A 269 16.62 -39.46 9.37
C ALA A 269 15.60 -40.61 9.23
N GLU A 270 14.30 -40.29 9.24
CA GLU A 270 13.21 -41.26 9.09
C GLU A 270 12.77 -41.46 7.62
N GLU A 271 13.12 -40.56 6.69
CA GLU A 271 12.95 -40.77 5.24
C GLU A 271 14.10 -41.55 4.58
N LEU A 272 15.15 -41.90 5.33
CA LEU A 272 16.31 -42.67 4.87
C LEU A 272 16.40 -44.08 5.49
N LEU A 273 15.32 -44.57 6.11
CA LEU A 273 15.12 -45.93 6.62
C LEU A 273 13.95 -46.60 5.89
#